data_AF-A0A2T7UYN5-F1
#
_entry.id   AF-A0A2T7UYN5-F1
#
_cell.length_a   1.000
_cell.length_b   1.000
_cell.length_c   1.000
_cell.angle_alpha   90.00
_cell.angle_beta   90.00
_cell.angle_gamma   90.00
#
_symmetry.space_group_name_H-M   'P 1'
#
loop_
_entity.id
_entity.type
_entity.pdbx_description
1 polymer ?
#
loop_
_entity_poly.entity_id
_entity_poly.type
_entity_poly.pdbx_seq_one_letter_code
_entity_poly.pdbx_strand_id
1 'polypeptide(L)'
;MHRVHYYDTSAAAYEACLDESPCIVEGDVLAVISEGVIGLASSDPLAVTIGAGALRSLAPMSSAAILRETVHDADQWRHAVELALAHHLPIAPHFLPFALRCVPLSPSQTVVALTLDDVMMAIDAIRHRETQLTKRAALIDAESSHGLFLASALRKLATARRHLERHPPATIPEHPCGPP
;
A
#
# COMPACT_ATOMS: atom_id res chain seq x y z
N MET A 1 -10.10 -12.90 17.38
CA MET A 1 -9.06 -12.00 17.91
C MET A 1 -7.82 -12.84 18.07
N HIS A 2 -6.82 -12.63 17.20
CA HIS A 2 -5.58 -13.41 17.19
C HIS A 2 -4.61 -12.82 18.22
N ARG A 3 -3.97 -13.68 19.01
CA ARG A 3 -3.02 -13.28 20.04
C ARG A 3 -1.62 -13.23 19.45
N VAL A 4 -0.75 -12.46 20.09
CA VAL A 4 0.68 -12.45 19.78
C VAL A 4 1.41 -13.19 20.91
N HIS A 5 2.19 -14.20 20.55
CA HIS A 5 3.01 -14.98 21.46
C HIS A 5 4.48 -14.70 21.18
N TYR A 6 5.22 -14.32 22.23
CA TYR A 6 6.63 -14.00 22.14
C TYR A 6 7.47 -15.19 22.59
N TYR A 7 8.48 -15.54 21.78
CA TYR A 7 9.43 -16.61 22.08
C TYR A 7 10.86 -16.11 21.93
N ASP A 8 11.77 -16.76 22.67
CA ASP A 8 13.20 -16.48 22.58
C ASP A 8 13.84 -17.07 21.31
N THR A 9 13.30 -18.19 20.81
CA THR A 9 13.78 -18.88 19.61
C THR A 9 12.64 -19.38 18.72
N SER A 10 12.86 -19.45 17.41
CA SER A 10 11.88 -19.97 16.45
C SER A 10 11.64 -21.47 16.59
N ALA A 11 12.62 -22.23 17.07
CA ALA A 11 12.45 -23.64 17.40
C ALA A 11 11.46 -23.83 18.56
N ALA A 12 11.55 -23.03 19.62
CA ALA A 12 10.60 -23.08 20.73
C ALA A 12 9.18 -22.69 20.28
N ALA A 13 9.07 -21.68 19.40
CA ALA A 13 7.79 -21.29 18.81
C ALA A 13 7.18 -22.42 17.96
N TYR A 14 7.99 -23.12 17.18
CA TYR A 14 7.57 -24.26 16.36
C TYR A 14 7.07 -25.43 17.23
N GLU A 15 7.84 -25.84 18.22
CA GLU A 15 7.47 -26.93 19.13
C GLU A 15 6.18 -26.61 19.90
N ALA A 16 6.01 -25.34 20.30
CA ALA A 16 4.81 -24.93 21.01
C ALA A 16 3.53 -25.00 20.13
N CYS A 17 3.65 -24.99 18.80
CA CYS A 17 2.53 -25.26 17.89
C CYS A 17 2.17 -26.75 17.78
N LEU A 18 3.07 -27.64 18.17
CA LEU A 18 2.84 -29.09 18.17
C LEU A 18 2.30 -29.60 19.52
N ASP A 19 2.45 -28.81 20.58
CA ASP A 19 1.96 -29.16 21.91
C ASP A 19 0.42 -29.10 21.92
N GLU A 20 -0.23 -30.14 22.48
CA GLU A 20 -1.70 -30.23 22.58
C GLU A 20 -2.28 -29.29 23.66
N SER A 21 -1.41 -28.57 24.36
CA SER A 21 -1.76 -27.60 25.39
C SER A 21 -2.41 -26.34 24.77
N PRO A 22 -3.52 -25.82 25.33
CA PRO A 22 -4.38 -24.82 24.68
C PRO A 22 -3.82 -23.38 24.67
N CYS A 23 -2.51 -23.19 24.80
CA CYS A 23 -1.91 -21.86 24.89
C CYS A 23 -1.85 -21.15 23.54
N ILE A 24 -1.67 -21.88 22.44
CA ILE A 24 -1.61 -21.35 21.07
C ILE A 24 -2.78 -21.90 20.26
N VAL A 25 -3.43 -21.02 19.50
CA VAL A 25 -4.48 -21.40 18.56
C VAL A 25 -4.02 -21.09 17.14
N GLU A 26 -4.49 -21.86 16.17
CA GLU A 26 -4.23 -21.61 14.75
C GLU A 26 -4.57 -20.15 14.38
N GLY A 27 -3.65 -19.51 13.64
CA GLY A 27 -3.75 -18.11 13.24
C GLY A 27 -3.28 -17.11 14.30
N ASP A 28 -2.89 -17.55 15.50
CA ASP A 28 -2.14 -16.70 16.42
C ASP A 28 -0.77 -16.32 15.81
N VAL A 29 -0.27 -15.14 16.16
CA VAL A 29 0.99 -14.61 15.66
C VAL A 29 2.13 -15.07 16.58
N LEU A 30 3.17 -15.64 15.98
CA LEU A 30 4.40 -16.03 16.64
C LEU A 30 5.45 -14.94 16.39
N ALA A 31 6.03 -14.38 17.45
CA ALA A 31 7.02 -13.32 17.38
C ALA A 31 8.34 -13.74 18.05
N VAL A 32 9.41 -13.82 17.26
CA VAL A 32 10.76 -14.17 17.70
C VAL A 32 11.70 -13.03 17.27
N ILE A 33 11.65 -11.94 18.04
CA ILE A 33 12.30 -10.68 17.67
C ILE A 33 13.83 -10.81 17.64
N SER A 34 14.40 -11.63 18.53
CA SER A 34 15.83 -11.95 18.60
C SER A 34 16.38 -12.55 17.30
N GLU A 35 15.57 -13.35 16.60
CA GLU A 35 15.92 -14.02 15.34
C GLU A 35 15.37 -13.28 14.11
N GLY A 36 14.63 -12.19 14.31
CA GLY A 36 13.99 -11.43 13.24
C GLY A 36 12.88 -12.21 12.53
N VAL A 37 12.21 -13.12 13.24
CA VAL A 37 11.18 -14.01 12.68
C VAL A 37 9.81 -13.65 13.23
N ILE A 38 8.85 -13.48 12.32
CA ILE A 38 7.42 -13.41 12.65
C ILE A 38 6.66 -14.36 11.74
N GLY A 39 5.67 -15.04 12.28
CA GLY A 39 4.86 -15.99 11.54
C GLY A 39 3.48 -16.23 12.15
N LEU A 40 2.76 -17.18 11.55
CA LEU A 40 1.44 -17.64 12.00
C LEU A 40 1.52 -19.07 12.50
N ALA A 41 0.88 -19.31 13.64
CA ALA A 41 0.72 -20.62 14.25
C ALA A 41 -0.21 -21.50 13.41
N SER A 42 0.24 -22.70 13.09
CA SER A 42 -0.54 -23.80 12.52
C SER A 42 0.19 -25.12 12.81
N SER A 43 -0.31 -26.25 12.30
CA SER A 43 0.41 -27.53 12.36
C SER A 43 1.78 -27.51 11.68
N ASP A 44 2.02 -26.53 10.80
CA ASP A 44 3.30 -26.29 10.12
C ASP A 44 3.49 -24.76 9.97
N PRO A 45 3.93 -24.08 11.05
CA PRO A 45 3.83 -22.63 11.19
C PRO A 45 4.61 -21.89 10.11
N LEU A 46 4.02 -20.82 9.60
CA LEU A 46 4.48 -20.11 8.41
C LEU A 46 5.10 -18.76 8.77
N ALA A 47 6.32 -18.49 8.30
CA ALA A 47 6.95 -17.18 8.46
C ALA A 47 6.44 -16.16 7.42
N VAL A 48 6.23 -14.92 7.86
CA VAL A 48 6.00 -13.76 6.98
C VAL A 48 7.28 -12.98 6.66
N THR A 49 8.29 -13.11 7.51
CA THR A 49 9.60 -12.47 7.36
C THR A 49 10.48 -13.20 6.36
N ILE A 50 11.48 -12.50 5.79
CA ILE A 50 12.47 -13.11 4.87
C ILE A 50 13.30 -14.17 5.60
N GLY A 51 13.69 -13.89 6.84
CA GLY A 51 14.25 -14.90 7.75
C GLY A 51 13.11 -15.74 8.30
N ALA A 52 13.13 -17.04 8.04
CA ALA A 52 12.10 -17.97 8.52
C ALA A 52 12.48 -18.70 9.81
N GLY A 53 13.77 -18.75 10.16
CA GLY A 53 14.24 -19.54 11.31
C GLY A 53 13.82 -21.00 11.18
N ALA A 54 13.21 -21.55 12.23
CA ALA A 54 12.62 -22.89 12.23
C ALA A 54 11.19 -22.94 11.65
N LEU A 55 10.54 -21.81 11.39
CA LEU A 55 9.23 -21.77 10.75
C LEU A 55 9.38 -22.06 9.25
N ARG A 56 8.31 -22.54 8.63
CA ARG A 56 8.27 -22.80 7.20
C ARG A 56 8.21 -21.50 6.41
N SER A 57 9.06 -21.38 5.39
CA SER A 57 8.95 -20.32 4.38
C SER A 57 7.93 -20.68 3.30
N LEU A 58 7.07 -19.74 2.92
CA LEU A 58 6.19 -19.91 1.77
C LEU A 58 6.91 -19.51 0.47
N ALA A 59 6.74 -20.30 -0.59
CA ALA A 59 7.25 -19.94 -1.90
C ALA A 59 6.54 -18.67 -2.43
N PRO A 60 7.23 -17.79 -3.19
CA PRO A 60 6.60 -16.58 -3.74
C PRO A 60 5.38 -16.89 -4.61
N MET A 61 4.23 -16.33 -4.24
CA MET A 61 2.96 -16.48 -4.96
C MET A 61 2.07 -15.24 -4.74
N SER A 62 0.92 -15.15 -5.43
CA SER A 62 -0.01 -14.03 -5.23
C SER A 62 -0.76 -14.14 -3.90
N SER A 63 -1.20 -13.02 -3.32
CA SER A 63 -2.00 -13.03 -2.08
C SER A 63 -3.28 -13.87 -2.20
N ALA A 64 -3.92 -13.88 -3.37
CA ALA A 64 -5.05 -14.75 -3.66
C ALA A 64 -4.69 -16.25 -3.66
N ALA A 65 -3.49 -16.61 -4.10
CA ALA A 65 -3.00 -17.99 -4.00
C ALA A 65 -2.73 -18.38 -2.54
N ILE A 66 -2.09 -17.48 -1.77
CA ILE A 66 -1.83 -17.69 -0.33
C ILE A 66 -3.13 -18.01 0.43
N LEU A 67 -4.20 -17.23 0.20
CA LEU A 67 -5.50 -17.46 0.86
C LEU A 67 -6.20 -18.75 0.43
N ARG A 68 -5.86 -19.32 -0.73
CA ARG A 68 -6.42 -20.60 -1.19
C ARG A 68 -5.60 -21.80 -0.72
N GLU A 69 -4.28 -21.62 -0.58
CA GLU A 69 -3.34 -22.70 -0.29
C GLU A 69 -3.00 -22.81 1.20
N THR A 70 -3.35 -21.81 2.00
CA THR A 70 -3.12 -21.80 3.45
C THR A 70 -4.43 -21.77 4.21
N VAL A 71 -4.40 -22.28 5.44
CA VAL A 71 -5.56 -22.29 6.35
C VAL A 71 -5.90 -20.90 6.91
N HIS A 72 -4.97 -19.95 6.76
CA HIS A 72 -5.04 -18.64 7.36
C HIS A 72 -5.86 -17.64 6.53
N ASP A 73 -6.72 -16.90 7.20
CA ASP A 73 -7.50 -15.82 6.58
C ASP A 73 -6.67 -14.54 6.37
N ALA A 74 -7.25 -13.59 5.63
CA ALA A 74 -6.58 -12.33 5.30
C ALA A 74 -6.30 -11.44 6.53
N ASP A 75 -7.11 -11.53 7.58
CA ASP A 75 -6.96 -10.73 8.79
C ASP A 75 -5.79 -11.25 9.64
N GLN A 76 -5.59 -12.57 9.68
CA GLN A 76 -4.44 -13.22 10.31
C GLN A 76 -3.14 -12.81 9.62
N TRP A 77 -3.08 -12.94 8.28
CA TRP A 77 -1.92 -12.50 7.50
C TRP A 77 -1.62 -11.01 7.70
N ARG A 78 -2.64 -10.17 7.65
CA ARG A 78 -2.50 -8.73 7.93
C ARG A 78 -1.90 -8.49 9.30
N HIS A 79 -2.40 -9.17 10.33
CA HIS A 79 -1.92 -8.96 11.70
C HIS A 79 -0.44 -9.30 11.87
N ALA A 80 0.00 -10.44 11.31
CA ALA A 80 1.42 -10.82 11.32
C ALA A 80 2.30 -9.83 10.55
N VAL A 81 1.84 -9.37 9.38
CA VAL A 81 2.55 -8.40 8.55
C VAL A 81 2.63 -7.02 9.23
N GLU A 82 1.54 -6.53 9.82
CA GLU A 82 1.53 -5.28 10.59
C GLU A 82 2.52 -5.35 11.77
N LEU A 83 2.59 -6.48 12.47
CA LEU A 83 3.54 -6.68 13.57
C LEU A 83 5.00 -6.67 13.07
N ALA A 84 5.29 -7.34 11.95
CA ALA A 84 6.63 -7.32 11.35
C ALA A 84 7.07 -5.92 10.92
N LEU A 85 6.15 -5.14 10.32
CA LEU A 85 6.41 -3.74 9.99
C LEU A 85 6.66 -2.89 11.24
N ALA A 86 5.88 -3.09 12.31
CA ALA A 86 6.03 -2.36 13.57
C ALA A 86 7.39 -2.63 14.24
N HIS A 87 7.96 -3.81 14.04
CA HIS A 87 9.30 -4.18 14.52
C HIS A 87 10.41 -3.94 13.50
N HIS A 88 10.12 -3.31 12.36
CA HIS A 88 11.08 -3.02 11.28
C HIS A 88 11.79 -4.27 10.73
N LEU A 89 11.12 -5.42 10.76
CA LEU A 89 11.65 -6.68 10.25
C LEU A 89 11.45 -6.78 8.73
N PRO A 90 12.38 -7.40 7.98
CA PRO A 90 12.26 -7.56 6.54
C PRO A 90 11.18 -8.60 6.22
N ILE A 91 10.13 -8.18 5.50
CA ILE A 91 8.99 -9.01 5.12
C ILE A 91 9.21 -9.61 3.73
N ALA A 92 8.81 -10.86 3.52
CA ALA A 92 8.86 -11.45 2.19
C ALA A 92 7.87 -10.71 1.26
N PRO A 93 8.28 -10.27 0.05
CA PRO A 93 7.50 -9.31 -0.75
C PRO A 93 6.06 -9.75 -1.08
N HIS A 94 5.81 -11.05 -1.19
CA HIS A 94 4.49 -11.60 -1.51
C HIS A 94 3.46 -11.45 -0.37
N PHE A 95 3.89 -11.13 0.85
CA PHE A 95 2.98 -10.81 1.96
C PHE A 95 2.65 -9.32 2.11
N LEU A 96 3.40 -8.42 1.43
CA LEU A 96 3.15 -6.98 1.50
C LEU A 96 1.72 -6.54 1.10
N PRO A 97 1.03 -7.20 0.15
CA PRO A 97 -0.36 -6.86 -0.15
C PRO A 97 -1.31 -6.96 1.06
N PHE A 98 -1.00 -7.78 2.07
CA PHE A 98 -1.80 -7.88 3.29
C PHE A 98 -1.61 -6.69 4.24
N ALA A 99 -0.51 -5.92 4.11
CA ALA A 99 -0.29 -4.69 4.88
C ALA A 99 -1.20 -3.54 4.45
N LEU A 100 -1.69 -3.59 3.20
CA LEU A 100 -2.55 -2.55 2.66
C LEU A 100 -3.89 -2.63 3.38
N ARG A 101 -4.15 -1.66 4.27
CA ARG A 101 -5.52 -1.46 4.75
C ARG A 101 -6.37 -1.12 3.54
N CYS A 102 -7.24 -2.05 3.16
CA CYS A 102 -8.52 -1.67 2.58
C CYS A 102 -9.23 -0.88 3.67
N VAL A 103 -8.91 0.41 3.80
CA VAL A 103 -9.87 1.34 4.36
C VAL A 103 -11.03 1.27 3.37
N PRO A 104 -12.20 0.71 3.72
CA PRO A 104 -13.37 0.99 2.91
C PRO A 104 -13.47 2.51 2.96
N LEU A 105 -13.10 3.17 1.87
CA LEU A 105 -13.31 4.60 1.75
C LEU A 105 -14.81 4.74 1.93
N SER A 106 -15.22 5.34 3.05
CA SER A 106 -16.63 5.63 3.29
C SER A 106 -17.17 6.31 2.03
N PRO A 107 -18.37 5.99 1.53
CA PRO A 107 -18.92 6.61 0.32
C PRO A 107 -19.05 8.15 0.40
N SER A 108 -18.80 8.74 1.58
CA SER A 108 -18.66 10.18 1.80
C SER A 108 -17.29 10.76 1.45
N GLN A 109 -16.24 9.95 1.24
CA GLN A 109 -15.02 10.37 0.57
C GLN A 109 -15.25 10.24 -0.92
N THR A 110 -15.71 11.31 -1.56
CA THR A 110 -15.75 11.45 -3.01
C THR A 110 -14.33 11.35 -3.56
N VAL A 111 -13.90 10.13 -3.88
CA VAL A 111 -12.90 9.94 -4.92
C VAL A 111 -13.59 10.35 -6.21
N VAL A 112 -13.47 11.63 -6.57
CA VAL A 112 -13.76 12.06 -7.93
C VAL A 112 -12.64 11.48 -8.78
N ALA A 113 -12.85 10.27 -9.28
CA ALA A 113 -12.03 9.75 -10.36
C ALA A 113 -12.24 10.69 -11.55
N LEU A 114 -11.27 11.55 -11.81
CA LEU A 114 -11.27 12.38 -13.00
C LEU A 114 -11.26 11.44 -14.20
N THR A 115 -12.32 11.49 -15.00
CA THR A 115 -12.38 10.77 -16.26
C THR A 115 -11.36 11.37 -17.23
N LEU A 116 -11.06 10.65 -18.31
CA LEU A 116 -10.22 11.19 -19.37
C LEU A 116 -10.80 12.51 -19.92
N ASP A 117 -12.13 12.62 -20.03
CA ASP A 117 -12.81 13.83 -20.47
C ASP A 117 -12.62 14.98 -19.49
N ASP A 118 -12.67 14.72 -18.17
CA ASP A 118 -12.41 15.72 -17.14
C ASP A 118 -10.96 16.23 -17.20
N VAL A 119 -10.00 15.32 -17.44
CA VAL A 119 -8.58 15.66 -17.60
C VAL A 119 -8.37 16.51 -18.86
N MET A 120 -9.00 16.14 -19.98
CA MET A 120 -8.93 16.91 -21.23
C MET A 120 -9.56 18.30 -21.08
N MET A 121 -10.73 18.39 -20.43
CA MET A 121 -11.38 19.66 -20.14
C MET A 121 -10.49 20.57 -19.25
N ALA A 122 -9.81 19.99 -18.25
CA ALA A 122 -8.88 20.73 -17.41
C ALA A 122 -7.66 21.24 -18.20
N ILE A 123 -7.10 20.44 -19.11
CA ILE A 123 -6.00 20.85 -19.99
C ILE A 123 -6.42 22.04 -20.87
N ASP A 124 -7.61 21.98 -21.48
CA ASP A 124 -8.12 23.05 -22.33
C ASP A 124 -8.41 24.34 -21.55
N ALA A 125 -8.99 24.23 -20.36
CA ALA A 125 -9.21 25.36 -19.46
C ALA A 125 -7.88 26.03 -19.07
N ILE A 126 -6.84 25.25 -18.77
CA ILE A 126 -5.50 25.78 -18.47
C ILE A 126 -4.91 26.49 -19.70
N ARG A 127 -4.98 25.90 -20.90
CA ARG A 127 -4.50 26.54 -22.14
C ARG A 127 -5.21 27.86 -22.43
N HIS A 128 -6.53 27.88 -22.25
CA HIS A 128 -7.31 29.11 -22.40
C HIS A 128 -6.84 30.19 -21.41
N ARG A 129 -6.64 29.81 -20.15
CA ARG A 129 -6.20 30.73 -19.10
C ARG A 129 -4.79 31.24 -19.33
N GLU A 130 -3.86 30.40 -19.76
CA GLU A 130 -2.50 30.79 -20.16
C GLU A 130 -2.55 31.83 -21.27
N THR A 131 -3.35 31.60 -22.32
CA THR A 131 -3.48 32.53 -23.44
C THR A 131 -3.97 33.90 -22.98
N GLN A 132 -4.97 33.95 -22.10
CA GLN A 132 -5.49 35.20 -21.53
C GLN A 132 -4.45 35.92 -20.67
N LEU A 133 -3.70 35.18 -19.84
CA LEU A 133 -2.69 35.76 -18.97
C LEU A 133 -1.44 36.23 -19.72
N THR A 134 -1.04 35.54 -20.79
CA THR A 134 0.05 35.97 -21.67
C THR A 134 -0.31 37.26 -22.40
N LYS A 135 -1.54 37.40 -22.90
CA LYS A 135 -2.04 38.64 -23.49
C LYS A 135 -1.99 39.81 -22.50
N ARG A 136 -2.35 39.56 -21.23
CA ARG A 136 -2.25 40.57 -20.16
C ARG A 136 -0.80 40.90 -19.82
N ALA A 137 0.08 39.90 -19.80
CA ALA A 137 1.50 40.09 -19.50
C ALA A 137 2.21 40.99 -20.51
N ALA A 138 1.79 40.94 -21.78
CA ALA A 138 2.32 41.81 -22.83
C ALA A 138 2.02 43.30 -22.62
N LEU A 139 1.07 43.65 -21.74
CA LEU A 139 0.65 45.02 -21.46
C LEU A 139 1.20 45.56 -20.11
N ILE A 140 1.94 44.74 -19.37
CA ILE A 140 2.42 45.05 -18.02
C ILE A 140 3.94 45.09 -18.04
N ASP A 141 4.53 46.04 -17.31
CA ASP A 141 5.98 46.07 -17.12
C ASP A 141 6.49 44.79 -16.42
N ALA A 142 7.46 44.13 -17.04
CA ALA A 142 7.95 42.82 -16.62
C ALA A 142 8.66 42.86 -15.25
N GLU A 143 9.34 43.97 -14.94
CA GLU A 143 10.09 44.16 -13.69
C GLU A 143 9.20 44.66 -12.54
N SER A 144 7.95 45.03 -12.85
CA SER A 144 6.97 45.35 -11.82
C SER A 144 6.60 44.10 -11.00
N SER A 145 6.23 44.30 -9.73
CA SER A 145 5.73 43.23 -8.86
C SER A 145 4.54 42.47 -9.49
N HIS A 146 3.72 43.18 -10.28
CA HIS A 146 2.61 42.59 -11.02
C HIS A 146 3.09 41.71 -12.18
N GLY A 147 4.10 42.16 -12.94
CA GLY A 147 4.74 41.39 -14.00
C GLY A 147 5.38 40.10 -13.49
N LEU A 148 6.11 40.18 -12.37
CA LEU A 148 6.73 39.02 -11.71
C LEU A 148 5.71 38.00 -11.20
N PHE A 149 4.62 38.47 -10.58
CA PHE A 149 3.53 37.59 -10.14
C PHE A 149 2.89 36.86 -11.33
N LEU A 150 2.64 37.58 -12.42
CA LEU A 150 2.03 37.02 -13.63
C LEU A 150 2.94 36.00 -14.31
N ALA A 151 4.25 36.26 -14.39
CA ALA A 151 5.24 35.31 -14.89
C ALA A 151 5.29 34.03 -14.04
N SER A 152 5.20 34.16 -12.71
CA SER A 152 5.12 33.01 -11.79
C SER A 152 3.84 32.20 -12.00
N ALA A 153 2.69 32.87 -12.15
CA ALA A 153 1.41 32.22 -12.43
C ALA A 153 1.42 31.45 -13.77
N LEU A 154 1.96 32.05 -14.83
CA LEU A 154 2.14 31.40 -16.13
C LEU A 154 3.03 30.14 -16.02
N ARG A 155 4.11 30.21 -15.25
CA ARG A 155 5.00 29.04 -15.02
C ARG A 155 4.28 27.91 -14.27
N LYS A 156 3.45 28.25 -13.28
CA LYS A 156 2.67 27.26 -12.53
C LYS A 156 1.63 26.57 -13.42
N LEU A 157 0.92 27.33 -14.25
CA LEU A 157 -0.04 26.78 -15.21
C LEU A 157 0.64 25.85 -16.22
N ALA A 158 1.79 26.26 -16.77
CA ALA A 158 2.53 25.44 -17.75
C ALA A 158 3.07 24.15 -17.14
N THR A 159 3.42 24.17 -15.85
CA THR A 159 3.81 22.96 -15.12
C THR A 159 2.60 22.07 -14.87
N ALA A 160 1.48 22.60 -14.39
CA ALA A 160 0.25 21.85 -14.17
C ALA A 160 -0.23 21.15 -15.46
N ARG A 161 -0.25 21.85 -16.59
CA ARG A 161 -0.59 21.29 -17.90
C ARG A 161 0.31 20.12 -18.29
N ARG A 162 1.63 20.27 -18.15
CA ARG A 162 2.61 19.20 -18.44
C ARG A 162 2.44 17.98 -17.54
N HIS A 163 1.99 18.16 -16.29
CA HIS A 163 1.69 17.03 -15.42
C HIS A 163 0.45 16.26 -15.89
N LEU A 164 -0.61 16.98 -16.26
CA LEU A 164 -1.83 16.36 -16.81
C LEU A 164 -1.58 15.64 -18.14
N GLU A 165 -0.73 16.19 -19.01
CA GLU A 165 -0.37 15.58 -20.30
C GLU A 165 0.50 14.31 -20.17
N ARG A 166 1.20 14.10 -19.05
CA ARG A 166 2.10 12.95 -18.83
C ARG A 166 1.42 11.72 -18.23
N HIS A 167 0.16 11.80 -17.83
CA HIS A 167 -0.59 10.66 -17.29
C HIS A 167 -1.53 10.08 -18.36
N PRO A 168 -1.07 9.14 -19.22
CA PRO A 168 -1.99 8.18 -19.81
C PRO A 168 -2.53 7.26 -18.70
N PRO A 169 -3.77 6.75 -18.82
CA PRO A 169 -4.42 6.01 -17.75
C PRO A 169 -3.57 4.82 -17.32
N ALA A 170 -3.26 4.75 -16.02
CA ALA A 170 -2.82 3.50 -15.44
C ALA A 170 -3.92 2.47 -15.70
N THR A 171 -3.60 1.42 -16.44
CA THR A 171 -4.39 0.20 -16.48
C THR A 171 -4.68 -0.18 -15.03
N ILE A 172 -5.96 -0.14 -14.67
CA ILE A 172 -6.46 -0.56 -13.36
C ILE A 172 -5.97 -2.00 -13.17
N PRO A 173 -5.09 -2.30 -12.20
CA PRO A 173 -4.76 -3.69 -11.90
C PRO A 173 -6.05 -4.39 -11.48
N GLU A 174 -6.36 -5.52 -12.10
CA GLU A 174 -7.55 -6.31 -11.76
C GLU A 174 -7.51 -6.63 -10.26
N HIS A 175 -8.49 -6.07 -9.55
CA HIS A 175 -8.59 -6.14 -8.09
C HIS A 175 -9.24 -7.48 -7.71
N PRO A 176 -8.74 -8.21 -6.70
CA PRO A 176 -9.24 -9.53 -6.32
C PRO A 176 -10.61 -9.53 -5.62
N CYS A 177 -11.33 -8.41 -5.62
CA CYS A 177 -12.70 -8.39 -5.10
C CYS A 177 -13.64 -8.90 -6.20
N GLY A 178 -14.00 -10.18 -6.10
CA GLY A 178 -15.21 -10.71 -6.73
C GLY A 178 -16.47 -9.95 -6.26
N PRO A 179 -17.61 -10.13 -6.96
CA PRO A 179 -18.81 -9.33 -6.73
C PRO A 179 -19.43 -9.59 -5.34
N PRO A 180 -20.25 -8.63 -4.83
CA PRO A 180 -20.83 -8.63 -3.49
C PRO A 180 -21.79 -9.81 -3.22
#